data_AF-A0A4R6GD55-F1
#
_entry.id   AF-A0A4R6GD55-F1
#
_cell.length_a   1.000
_cell.length_b   1.000
_cell.length_c   1.000
_cell.angle_alpha   90.00
_cell.angle_beta   90.00
_cell.angle_gamma   90.00
#
_symmetry.space_group_name_H-M   'P 1'
#
loop_
_entity.id
_entity.type
_entity.pdbx_description
1 polymer ?
#
loop_
_entity_poly.entity_id
_entity_poly.type
_entity_poly.pdbx_seq_one_letter_code
_entity_poly.pdbx_strand_id
1 'polypeptide(L)'
;MDSTATTTRSTRWWRAVWDRPMTAVGAIVIGAAIASVFAPDLVTGSQHEHLPLVALTIWPWAAAAVGYVLMAGRRGPARQLVAGVSVIWAAVAVVAVAVPPIVTGTDPTRIPLAALIVAPFGAVVTGFLAISHAMAGDRAAP
;
A
#
# COMPACT_ATOMS: atom_id res chain seq x y z
N MET A 1 -31.62 20.87 -22.40
CA MET A 1 -30.38 21.69 -22.37
C MET A 1 -29.80 21.63 -20.95
N ASP A 2 -29.34 20.46 -20.49
CA ASP A 2 -28.85 20.26 -19.11
C ASP A 2 -27.63 19.32 -19.02
N SER A 3 -26.93 19.09 -20.13
CA SER A 3 -25.81 18.14 -20.17
C SER A 3 -24.46 18.78 -19.84
N THR A 4 -24.37 20.11 -19.84
CA THR A 4 -23.11 20.86 -19.67
C THR A 4 -22.78 21.17 -18.21
N ALA A 5 -23.77 21.36 -17.33
CA ALA A 5 -23.55 21.70 -15.92
C ALA A 5 -23.06 20.51 -15.07
N THR A 6 -23.43 19.28 -15.44
CA THR A 6 -23.11 18.06 -14.67
C THR A 6 -21.65 17.63 -14.85
N THR A 7 -21.09 17.88 -16.04
CA THR A 7 -19.71 17.49 -16.41
C THR A 7 -18.64 18.34 -15.72
N THR A 8 -18.92 19.62 -15.45
CA THR A 8 -17.96 20.54 -14.84
C THR A 8 -17.76 20.28 -13.35
N ARG A 9 -18.80 19.79 -12.65
CA ARG A 9 -18.73 19.45 -11.23
C ARG A 9 -17.94 18.16 -11.00
N SER A 10 -18.09 17.17 -11.91
CA SER A 10 -17.49 15.83 -11.76
C SER A 10 -15.95 15.86 -11.79
N THR A 11 -15.39 16.70 -12.65
CA THR A 11 -13.93 16.80 -12.82
C THR A 11 -13.24 17.56 -11.69
N ARG A 12 -13.96 18.41 -10.95
CA ARG A 12 -13.40 19.21 -9.85
C ARG A 12 -13.30 18.41 -8.55
N TRP A 13 -14.31 17.59 -8.23
CA TRP A 13 -14.26 16.75 -7.02
C TRP A 13 -13.25 15.60 -7.15
N TRP A 14 -13.14 14.99 -8.34
CA TRP A 14 -12.14 13.95 -8.58
C TRP A 14 -10.71 14.45 -8.40
N ARG A 15 -10.38 15.65 -8.90
CA ARG A 15 -9.06 16.26 -8.67
C ARG A 15 -8.82 16.51 -7.18
N ALA A 16 -9.83 17.02 -6.47
CA ALA A 16 -9.72 17.29 -5.03
C ALA A 16 -9.48 16.03 -4.17
N VAL A 17 -9.89 14.84 -4.62
CA VAL A 17 -9.55 13.57 -3.97
C VAL A 17 -8.04 13.31 -4.10
N TRP A 18 -7.50 13.42 -5.31
CA TRP A 18 -6.07 13.19 -5.56
C TRP A 18 -5.14 14.19 -4.90
N ASP A 19 -5.62 15.39 -4.56
CA ASP A 19 -4.82 16.41 -3.89
C ASP A 19 -4.68 16.18 -2.37
N ARG A 20 -5.38 15.19 -1.80
CA ARG A 20 -5.40 14.94 -0.35
C ARG A 20 -4.50 13.75 0.03
N PRO A 21 -3.48 13.91 0.89
CA PRO A 21 -2.62 12.80 1.32
C PRO A 21 -3.38 11.69 2.05
N MET A 22 -4.56 11.98 2.61
CA MET A 22 -5.43 10.99 3.25
C MET A 22 -5.93 9.90 2.28
N THR A 23 -5.96 10.17 0.98
CA THR A 23 -6.35 9.16 -0.01
C THR A 23 -5.26 8.11 -0.21
N ALA A 24 -3.99 8.50 -0.15
CA ALA A 24 -2.87 7.57 -0.10
C ALA A 24 -2.90 6.74 1.19
N VAL A 25 -3.20 7.37 2.33
CA VAL A 25 -3.40 6.64 3.61
C VAL A 25 -4.52 5.62 3.47
N GLY A 26 -5.64 5.98 2.86
CA GLY A 26 -6.73 5.05 2.55
C GLY A 26 -6.26 3.88 1.69
N ALA A 27 -5.47 4.13 0.64
CA ALA A 27 -4.92 3.08 -0.21
C ALA A 27 -3.96 2.14 0.55
N ILE A 28 -3.13 2.68 1.45
CA ILE A 28 -2.26 1.90 2.33
C ILE A 28 -3.08 0.97 3.22
N VAL A 29 -4.07 1.52 3.93
CA VAL A 29 -4.91 0.77 4.87
C VAL A 29 -5.71 -0.31 4.15
N ILE A 30 -6.31 0.02 3.00
CA ILE A 30 -7.05 -0.94 2.19
C ILE A 30 -6.12 -2.05 1.68
N GLY A 31 -4.94 -1.71 1.16
CA GLY A 31 -3.97 -2.70 0.70
C GLY A 31 -3.49 -3.63 1.82
N ALA A 32 -3.19 -3.07 2.99
CA ALA A 32 -2.82 -3.82 4.19
C ALA A 32 -3.96 -4.74 4.68
N ALA A 33 -5.20 -4.26 4.66
CA ALA A 33 -6.36 -5.05 5.04
C ALA A 33 -6.61 -6.21 4.06
N ILE A 34 -6.51 -5.96 2.73
CA ILE A 34 -6.63 -7.02 1.72
C ILE A 34 -5.57 -8.09 1.94
N ALA A 35 -4.30 -7.70 2.10
CA ALA A 35 -3.23 -8.65 2.39
C ALA A 35 -3.43 -9.38 3.73
N SER A 36 -3.99 -8.73 4.76
CA SER A 36 -4.26 -9.38 6.05
C SER A 36 -5.35 -10.46 5.96
N VAL A 37 -6.35 -10.26 5.11
CA VAL A 37 -7.51 -11.17 5.00
C VAL A 37 -7.25 -12.30 3.98
N PHE A 38 -6.53 -12.01 2.90
CA PHE A 38 -6.42 -12.90 1.76
C PHE A 38 -5.02 -13.49 1.54
N ALA A 39 -3.99 -13.07 2.31
CA ALA A 39 -2.68 -13.68 2.16
C ALA A 39 -2.67 -15.12 2.71
N PRO A 40 -1.83 -16.02 2.15
CA PRO A 40 -1.71 -17.38 2.64
C PRO A 40 -1.19 -17.41 4.08
N ASP A 41 -1.81 -18.23 4.92
CA ASP A 41 -1.33 -18.49 6.28
C ASP A 41 -0.08 -19.37 6.27
N LEU A 42 0.72 -19.23 7.32
CA LEU A 42 1.77 -20.18 7.61
C LEU A 42 1.12 -21.45 8.15
N VAL A 43 1.44 -22.58 7.52
CA VAL A 43 0.92 -23.91 7.90
C VAL A 43 2.09 -24.83 8.23
N THR A 44 2.11 -25.34 9.45
CA THR A 44 3.20 -26.20 9.97
C THR A 44 2.69 -27.55 10.44
N GLY A 45 3.42 -28.60 10.09
CA GLY A 45 3.28 -29.96 10.62
C GLY A 45 2.00 -30.72 10.25
N SER A 46 1.93 -31.97 10.72
CA SER A 46 0.81 -32.90 10.51
C SER A 46 -0.53 -32.47 11.11
N GLN A 47 -0.53 -31.48 12.02
CA GLN A 47 -1.73 -30.94 12.67
C GLN A 47 -2.33 -29.73 11.93
N HIS A 48 -1.73 -29.29 10.82
CA HIS A 48 -2.20 -28.12 10.05
C HIS A 48 -2.46 -26.89 10.94
N GLU A 49 -1.47 -26.49 11.75
CA GLU A 49 -1.59 -25.27 12.56
C GLU A 49 -1.51 -24.04 11.66
N HIS A 50 -2.58 -23.23 11.65
CA HIS A 50 -2.70 -22.01 10.84
C HIS A 50 -2.28 -20.79 11.65
N LEU A 51 -1.18 -20.17 11.25
CA LEU A 51 -0.73 -18.90 11.83
C LEU A 51 -0.82 -17.78 10.79
N PRO A 52 -1.69 -16.76 11.00
CA PRO A 52 -1.87 -15.64 10.07
C PRO A 52 -0.74 -14.61 10.22
N LEU A 53 0.48 -15.04 9.91
CA LEU A 53 1.69 -14.28 10.14
C LEU A 53 1.72 -12.97 9.37
N VAL A 54 1.18 -12.95 8.15
CA VAL A 54 1.08 -11.74 7.32
C VAL A 54 0.14 -10.72 7.96
N ALA A 55 -1.03 -11.16 8.45
CA ALA A 55 -1.99 -10.29 9.12
C ALA A 55 -1.41 -9.64 10.38
N LEU A 56 -0.54 -10.34 11.11
CA LEU A 56 0.14 -9.80 12.29
C LEU A 56 1.26 -8.81 11.93
N THR A 57 2.02 -9.10 10.87
CA THR A 57 3.27 -8.39 10.58
C THR A 57 3.14 -7.22 9.61
N ILE A 58 2.05 -7.11 8.84
CA ILE A 58 1.88 -6.06 7.84
C ILE A 58 1.61 -4.67 8.44
N TRP A 59 0.96 -4.59 9.60
CA TRP A 59 0.52 -3.32 10.20
C TRP A 59 1.65 -2.37 10.59
N PRO A 60 2.76 -2.82 11.20
CA PRO A 60 3.93 -1.97 11.42
C PRO A 60 4.45 -1.30 10.13
N TRP A 61 4.48 -2.04 9.01
CA TRP A 61 4.94 -1.52 7.72
C TRP A 61 3.94 -0.54 7.11
N ALA A 62 2.64 -0.83 7.24
CA ALA A 62 1.58 0.10 6.84
C ALA A 62 1.65 1.41 7.64
N ALA A 63 1.85 1.32 8.96
CA ALA A 63 2.01 2.48 9.82
C ALA A 63 3.23 3.33 9.44
N ALA A 64 4.36 2.70 9.14
CA ALA A 64 5.55 3.40 8.64
C ALA A 64 5.28 4.14 7.32
N ALA A 65 4.62 3.48 6.35
CA ALA A 65 4.23 4.08 5.09
C ALA A 65 3.28 5.27 5.26
N VAL A 66 2.30 5.16 6.17
CA VAL A 66 1.42 6.29 6.54
C VAL A 66 2.24 7.46 7.07
N GLY A 67 3.20 7.21 7.95
CA GLY A 67 4.11 8.23 8.47
C GLY A 67 4.86 8.97 7.35
N TYR A 68 5.43 8.24 6.40
CA TYR A 68 6.13 8.83 5.24
C TYR A 68 5.22 9.72 4.40
N VAL A 69 4.01 9.24 4.08
CA VAL A 69 3.03 10.00 3.28
C VAL A 69 2.59 11.27 3.98
N LEU A 70 2.28 11.20 5.27
CA LEU A 70 1.84 12.36 6.04
C LEU A 70 2.94 13.42 6.18
N MET A 71 4.21 13.01 6.29
CA MET A 71 5.33 13.96 6.30
C MET A 71 5.54 14.62 4.93
N ALA A 72 5.53 13.84 3.85
CA ALA A 72 5.77 14.37 2.51
C ALA A 72 4.60 15.23 1.99
N GLY A 73 3.36 14.86 2.29
CA GLY A 73 2.16 15.58 1.86
C GLY A 73 2.01 17.00 2.43
N ARG A 74 2.85 17.41 3.39
CA ARG A 74 2.89 18.78 3.92
C ARG A 74 3.66 19.76 3.03
N ARG A 75 4.41 19.26 2.03
CA ARG A 75 5.36 20.06 1.22
C ARG A 75 4.85 20.47 -0.16
N GLY A 76 3.58 20.24 -0.50
CA GLY A 76 3.02 20.71 -1.77
C GLY A 76 1.93 19.80 -2.36
N PRO A 77 1.61 19.96 -3.65
CA PRO A 77 0.53 19.23 -4.30
C PRO A 77 0.78 17.71 -4.31
N ALA A 78 -0.06 16.96 -3.59
CA ALA A 78 0.17 15.56 -3.28
C ALA A 78 -0.21 14.58 -4.40
N ARG A 79 -0.71 15.03 -5.56
CA ARG A 79 -1.31 14.15 -6.58
C ARG A 79 -0.37 13.03 -7.07
N GLN A 80 0.88 13.35 -7.37
CA GLN A 80 1.85 12.33 -7.82
C GLN A 80 2.22 11.36 -6.71
N LEU A 81 2.39 11.87 -5.48
CA LEU A 81 2.63 11.05 -4.29
C LEU A 81 1.44 10.10 -4.07
N VAL A 82 0.22 10.60 -4.13
CA VAL A 82 -0.99 9.80 -3.95
C VAL A 82 -1.08 8.70 -4.99
N ALA A 83 -0.95 9.04 -6.28
CA ALA A 83 -0.99 8.06 -7.35
C ALA A 83 0.08 6.98 -7.20
N GLY A 84 1.33 7.36 -6.92
CA GLY A 84 2.42 6.41 -6.75
C GLY A 84 2.20 5.49 -5.55
N VAL A 85 1.81 6.03 -4.40
CA VAL A 85 1.52 5.23 -3.19
C VAL A 85 0.36 4.28 -3.41
N SER A 86 -0.72 4.74 -4.06
CA SER A 86 -1.85 3.87 -4.39
C SER A 86 -1.44 2.70 -5.28
N VAL A 87 -0.60 2.94 -6.29
CA VAL A 87 -0.07 1.87 -7.16
C VAL A 87 0.82 0.91 -6.38
N ILE A 88 1.71 1.43 -5.52
CA ILE A 88 2.59 0.61 -4.68
C ILE A 88 1.76 -0.32 -3.79
N TRP A 89 0.77 0.21 -3.08
CA TRP A 89 -0.02 -0.58 -2.12
C TRP A 89 -1.03 -1.51 -2.78
N ALA A 90 -1.50 -1.17 -3.99
CA ALA A 90 -2.21 -2.12 -4.83
C ALA A 90 -1.31 -3.28 -5.26
N ALA A 91 -0.07 -3.00 -5.67
CA ALA A 91 0.89 -4.05 -6.04
C ALA A 91 1.28 -4.93 -4.85
N VAL A 92 1.47 -4.33 -3.66
CA VAL A 92 1.70 -5.06 -2.40
C VAL A 92 0.56 -6.04 -2.13
N ALA A 93 -0.69 -5.58 -2.23
CA ALA A 93 -1.86 -6.44 -2.03
C ALA A 93 -1.93 -7.57 -3.06
N VAL A 94 -1.71 -7.28 -4.34
CA VAL A 94 -1.71 -8.30 -5.40
C VAL A 94 -0.63 -9.36 -5.15
N VAL A 95 0.60 -8.95 -4.86
CA VAL A 95 1.71 -9.88 -4.60
C VAL A 95 1.45 -10.71 -3.34
N ALA A 96 0.94 -10.10 -2.27
CA ALA A 96 0.66 -10.81 -1.02
C ALA A 96 -0.40 -11.91 -1.19
N VAL A 97 -1.36 -11.73 -2.09
CA VAL A 97 -2.48 -12.66 -2.31
C VAL A 97 -2.18 -13.66 -3.42
N ALA A 98 -1.58 -13.22 -4.53
CA ALA A 98 -1.45 -14.02 -5.74
C ALA A 98 -0.20 -14.91 -5.75
N VAL A 99 0.82 -14.63 -4.93
CA VAL A 99 2.06 -15.42 -4.92
C VAL A 99 1.89 -16.66 -4.04
N PRO A 100 2.07 -17.87 -4.59
CA PRO A 100 1.94 -19.10 -3.80
C PRO A 100 3.00 -19.22 -2.70
N PRO A 101 2.67 -19.84 -1.56
CA PRO A 101 3.64 -20.11 -0.50
C PRO A 101 4.66 -21.17 -0.94
N ILE A 102 5.88 -21.08 -0.41
CA ILE A 102 6.93 -22.07 -0.64
C ILE A 102 6.64 -23.29 0.24
N VAL A 103 6.72 -24.49 -0.34
CA VAL A 103 6.56 -25.77 0.37
C VAL A 103 7.93 -26.39 0.63
N THR A 104 8.20 -26.76 1.88
CA THR A 104 9.47 -27.37 2.28
C THR A 104 9.26 -28.69 3.02
N GLY A 105 10.09 -29.70 2.71
CA GLY A 105 10.18 -30.97 3.45
C GLY A 105 9.25 -32.09 2.98
N THR A 106 9.43 -33.28 3.57
CA THR A 106 8.54 -34.46 3.44
C THR A 106 7.25 -34.30 4.27
N ASP A 107 7.30 -33.48 5.32
CA ASP A 107 6.12 -33.02 6.07
C ASP A 107 5.83 -31.57 5.62
N PRO A 108 4.83 -31.33 4.75
CA PRO A 108 4.76 -30.14 3.92
C PRO A 108 4.46 -28.88 4.74
N THR A 109 5.52 -28.15 5.09
CA THR A 109 5.42 -26.83 5.71
C THR A 109 5.24 -25.78 4.62
N ARG A 110 4.21 -24.94 4.73
CA ARG A 110 3.91 -23.87 3.77
C ARG A 110 4.29 -22.51 4.36
N ILE A 111 5.26 -21.84 3.74
CA ILE A 111 5.79 -20.56 4.21
C ILE A 111 5.41 -19.45 3.21
N PRO A 112 4.58 -18.46 3.61
CA PRO A 112 4.16 -17.35 2.74
C PRO A 112 5.24 -16.26 2.65
N LEU A 113 6.45 -16.63 2.22
CA LEU A 113 7.63 -15.78 2.27
C LEU A 113 7.48 -14.50 1.42
N ALA A 114 6.90 -14.62 0.24
CA ALA A 114 6.66 -13.46 -0.64
C ALA A 114 5.71 -12.44 0.00
N ALA A 115 4.63 -12.91 0.65
CA ALA A 115 3.66 -12.07 1.34
C ALA A 115 4.26 -11.41 2.60
N LEU A 116 5.20 -12.08 3.28
CA LEU A 116 5.91 -11.51 4.42
C LEU A 116 6.87 -10.37 4.01
N ILE A 117 7.55 -10.53 2.88
CA ILE A 117 8.62 -9.61 2.45
C ILE A 117 8.06 -8.41 1.68
N VAL A 118 6.94 -8.56 0.96
CA VAL A 118 6.43 -7.49 0.11
C VAL A 118 6.02 -6.23 0.88
N ALA A 119 5.51 -6.36 2.10
CA ALA A 119 5.13 -5.21 2.92
C ALA A 119 6.33 -4.32 3.33
N PRO A 120 7.45 -4.87 3.87
CA PRO A 120 8.68 -4.11 4.07
C PRO A 120 9.15 -3.37 2.81
N PHE A 121 9.17 -4.06 1.65
CA PHE A 121 9.55 -3.44 0.39
C PHE A 121 8.59 -2.31 -0.01
N GLY A 122 7.28 -2.53 0.12
CA GLY A 122 6.26 -1.50 -0.12
C GLY A 122 6.46 -0.26 0.74
N ALA A 123 6.80 -0.43 2.02
CA ALA A 123 7.12 0.68 2.92
C ALA A 123 8.39 1.43 2.51
N VAL A 124 9.45 0.71 2.13
CA VAL A 124 10.73 1.31 1.67
C VAL A 124 10.52 2.11 0.38
N VAL A 125 9.84 1.53 -0.62
CA VAL A 125 9.54 2.23 -1.88
C VAL A 125 8.64 3.45 -1.62
N THR A 126 7.67 3.34 -0.71
CA THR A 126 6.86 4.48 -0.26
C THR A 126 7.73 5.58 0.37
N GLY A 127 8.72 5.22 1.19
CA GLY A 127 9.67 6.15 1.80
C GLY A 127 10.50 6.90 0.76
N PHE A 128 11.09 6.19 -0.22
CA PHE A 128 11.84 6.83 -1.30
C PHE A 128 10.97 7.76 -2.15
N LEU A 129 9.72 7.36 -2.44
CA LEU A 129 8.77 8.19 -3.16
C LEU A 129 8.37 9.45 -2.35
N ALA A 130 8.22 9.32 -1.04
CA ALA A 130 7.94 10.43 -0.14
C ALA A 130 9.11 11.44 -0.10
N ILE A 131 10.35 10.96 -0.04
CA ILE A 131 11.55 11.80 -0.06
C ILE A 131 11.72 12.50 -1.42
N SER A 132 11.52 11.80 -2.53
CA SER A 132 11.61 12.40 -3.86
C SER A 132 10.56 13.48 -4.09
N HIS A 133 9.34 13.27 -3.59
CA HIS A 133 8.29 14.28 -3.60
C HIS A 133 8.66 15.52 -2.78
N ALA A 134 9.19 15.33 -1.57
CA ALA A 134 9.64 16.42 -0.71
C ALA A 134 10.73 17.28 -1.39
N MET A 135 11.75 16.64 -1.98
CA MET A 135 12.82 17.35 -2.68
C MET A 135 12.34 18.10 -3.93
N ALA A 136 11.33 17.57 -4.62
CA ALA A 136 10.74 18.25 -5.77
C ALA A 136 9.98 19.52 -5.35
N GLY A 137 9.34 19.51 -4.17
CA GLY A 137 8.68 20.68 -3.60
C GLY A 137 9.67 21.79 -3.24
N ASP A 138 10.80 21.45 -2.61
CA ASP A 138 11.82 22.43 -2.21
C ASP A 138 12.46 23.16 -3.41
N ARG A 139 12.63 22.48 -4.54
CA ARG A 139 13.15 23.08 -5.78
C ARG A 139 12.18 24.03 -6.48
N ALA A 140 10.89 23.97 -6.13
CA ALA A 140 9.84 24.80 -6.72
C ALA A 140 9.50 26.02 -5.86
N ALA A 141 10.11 26.17 -4.67
CA ALA A 141 9.96 27.33 -3.81
C ALA A 141 10.89 28.48 -4.29
N PRO A 142 10.35 29.70 -4.54
CA PRO A 142 11.13 30.85 -5.02
C PRO A 142 12.05 31.45 -3.96
#